data_AF-A0A954YQR6-F1
#
_entry.id   AF-A0A954YQR6-F1
#
_cell.length_a   1.000
_cell.length_b   1.000
_cell.length_c   1.000
_cell.angle_alpha   90.00
_cell.angle_beta   90.00
_cell.angle_gamma   90.00
#
_symmetry.space_group_name_H-M   'P 1'
#
loop_
_entity.id
_entity.type
_entity.pdbx_description
1 polymer ?
#
loop_
_entity_poly.entity_id
_entity_poly.type
_entity_poly.pdbx_seq_one_letter_code
_entity_poly.pdbx_strand_id
1 'polypeptide(L)'
;KRAADSYFRGGKLDEAIRTYDRAYSIAIDGGDAASAFGLGFVAATIEHERERYGEAGRRYQELARKLSRHERAPQAHLLAIVDAAALARSGPSDERLQTIKVYETLLGEHLRTWPDTESAAQVAVWLGDLHRARRSWRMAIDAYRLVPLENSHLPEAARAAAECYARLIELEQAQDRASANVSAEAIAYVDQIIVGPQRQWPEEFSELQREMALASAKIRLGHRQGTLADAERLLREAIARSSGAPEDWRDEATILLVYNLAAQGRREDAARTLNDVASGSVDLLLSMLSSLAELSSQAEPAVRSELAELALGICSRLETQRPNLSPQAALQLDRMTAESLAAVGKRDSALEILNRLSKAFPQRGDIHEQRLNLLSQTEDRATLQLALAGWKTMEQKTRRGSERWFTARYAHAEALYRLGKSEETAKLIELTRVLYPGLGGDSMQRKFLRLLAAATEK
;
A
#
# COMPACT_ATOMS: atom_id res chain seq x y z
N LYS A 1 7.93 53.05 -9.41
CA LYS A 1 7.72 52.07 -10.50
C LYS A 1 8.68 52.27 -11.68
N ARG A 2 8.57 53.33 -12.51
CA ARG A 2 9.41 53.53 -13.72
C ARG A 2 10.94 53.41 -13.48
N ALA A 3 11.45 53.93 -12.37
CA ALA A 3 12.86 53.79 -12.00
C ALA A 3 13.26 52.33 -11.67
N ALA A 4 12.38 51.57 -11.01
CA ALA A 4 12.61 50.16 -10.69
C ALA A 4 12.60 49.29 -11.95
N ASP A 5 11.64 49.54 -12.87
CA ASP A 5 11.58 48.86 -14.17
C ASP A 5 12.86 49.10 -14.99
N SER A 6 13.41 50.33 -14.93
CA SER A 6 14.67 50.68 -15.59
C SER A 6 15.86 49.93 -15.02
N TYR A 7 15.95 49.77 -13.69
CA TYR A 7 17.02 48.99 -13.06
C TYR A 7 16.89 47.50 -13.37
N PHE A 8 15.67 46.96 -13.37
CA PHE A 8 15.42 45.56 -13.71
C PHE A 8 15.86 45.23 -15.15
N ARG A 9 15.42 46.04 -16.13
CA ARG A 9 15.85 45.87 -17.54
C ARG A 9 17.35 46.06 -17.75
N GLY A 10 17.99 46.85 -16.89
CA GLY A 10 19.43 47.07 -16.90
C GLY A 10 20.26 46.02 -16.16
N GLY A 11 19.65 44.92 -15.67
CA GLY A 11 20.34 43.86 -14.92
C GLY A 11 20.79 44.26 -13.51
N LYS A 12 20.42 45.46 -13.04
CA LYS A 12 20.75 45.98 -11.71
C LYS A 12 19.71 45.53 -10.69
N LEU A 13 19.72 44.23 -10.41
CA LEU A 13 18.65 43.56 -9.66
C LEU A 13 18.55 44.04 -8.20
N ASP A 14 19.66 44.29 -7.51
CA ASP A 14 19.65 44.76 -6.12
C ASP A 14 19.14 46.22 -6.01
N GLU A 15 19.44 47.08 -6.99
CA GLU A 15 18.87 48.42 -7.11
C GLU A 15 17.37 48.36 -7.45
N ALA A 16 16.98 47.43 -8.33
CA ALA A 16 15.58 47.24 -8.69
C ALA A 16 14.75 46.84 -7.45
N ILE A 17 15.18 45.82 -6.70
CA ILE A 17 14.52 45.36 -5.47
C ILE A 17 14.38 46.49 -4.45
N ARG A 18 15.48 47.22 -4.13
CA ARG A 18 15.41 48.36 -3.19
C ARG A 18 14.44 49.44 -3.64
N THR A 19 14.35 49.69 -4.94
CA THR A 19 13.42 50.68 -5.50
C THR A 19 11.98 50.19 -5.47
N TYR A 20 11.74 48.90 -5.70
CA TYR A 20 10.43 48.27 -5.51
C TYR A 20 10.01 48.29 -4.04
N ASP A 21 10.89 47.98 -3.09
CA ASP A 21 10.61 47.98 -1.64
C ASP A 21 10.22 49.39 -1.13
N ARG A 22 10.91 50.43 -1.63
CA ARG A 22 10.54 51.83 -1.31
C ARG A 22 9.17 52.19 -1.88
N ALA A 23 8.90 51.81 -3.13
CA ALA A 23 7.62 52.09 -3.76
C ALA A 23 6.47 51.29 -3.10
N TYR A 24 6.74 50.07 -2.67
CA TYR A 24 5.84 49.24 -1.87
C TYR A 24 5.46 49.95 -0.58
N SER A 25 6.44 50.44 0.17
CA SER A 25 6.20 51.13 1.45
C SER A 25 5.34 52.38 1.26
N ILE A 26 5.65 53.21 0.25
CA ILE A 26 4.83 54.39 -0.10
C ILE A 26 3.40 54.00 -0.46
N ALA A 27 3.20 52.90 -1.19
CA ALA A 27 1.87 52.44 -1.57
C ALA A 27 1.06 51.92 -0.37
N ILE A 28 1.71 51.22 0.58
CA ILE A 28 1.09 50.81 1.86
C ILE A 28 0.67 52.04 2.67
N ASP A 29 1.57 53.01 2.85
CA ASP A 29 1.29 54.23 3.63
C ASP A 29 0.19 55.08 2.97
N GLY A 30 0.11 55.05 1.64
CA GLY A 30 -0.94 55.69 0.85
C GLY A 30 -2.27 54.93 0.79
N GLY A 31 -2.37 53.74 1.39
CA GLY A 31 -3.58 52.91 1.37
C GLY A 31 -3.87 52.21 0.04
N ASP A 32 -2.95 52.23 -0.93
CA ASP A 32 -3.10 51.57 -2.23
C ASP A 32 -2.61 50.12 -2.15
N ALA A 33 -3.47 49.24 -1.63
CA ALA A 33 -3.18 47.82 -1.46
C ALA A 33 -2.86 47.10 -2.77
N ALA A 34 -3.47 47.50 -3.89
CA ALA A 34 -3.25 46.86 -5.19
C ALA A 34 -1.86 47.19 -5.75
N SER A 35 -1.46 48.47 -5.73
CA SER A 35 -0.11 48.87 -6.13
C SER A 35 0.95 48.30 -5.19
N ALA A 36 0.69 48.32 -3.87
CA ALA A 36 1.57 47.71 -2.90
C ALA A 36 1.76 46.22 -3.23
N PHE A 37 0.68 45.47 -3.41
CA PHE A 37 0.76 44.05 -3.73
C PHE A 37 1.61 43.79 -4.98
N GLY A 38 1.33 44.50 -6.08
CA GLY A 38 2.06 44.34 -7.33
C GLY A 38 3.56 44.63 -7.20
N LEU A 39 3.94 45.67 -6.45
CA LEU A 39 5.35 46.06 -6.25
C LEU A 39 6.11 45.05 -5.37
N GLY A 40 5.50 44.62 -4.26
CA GLY A 40 6.08 43.61 -3.38
C GLY A 40 6.21 42.25 -4.07
N PHE A 41 5.22 41.89 -4.91
CA PHE A 41 5.22 40.63 -5.66
C PHE A 41 6.39 40.59 -6.64
N VAL A 42 6.61 41.66 -7.42
CA VAL A 42 7.75 41.74 -8.36
C VAL A 42 9.09 41.65 -7.64
N ALA A 43 9.24 42.33 -6.50
CA ALA A 43 10.47 42.25 -5.71
C ALA A 43 10.77 40.81 -5.24
N ALA A 44 9.74 40.07 -4.81
CA ALA A 44 9.88 38.66 -4.44
C ALA A 44 10.20 37.77 -5.66
N THR A 45 9.57 38.02 -6.81
CA THR A 45 9.84 37.27 -8.05
C THR A 45 11.28 37.44 -8.53
N ILE A 46 11.86 38.65 -8.42
CA ILE A 46 13.27 38.86 -8.78
C ILE A 46 14.20 37.98 -7.93
N GLU A 47 13.93 37.81 -6.64
CA GLU A 47 14.75 36.93 -5.78
C GLU A 47 14.52 35.45 -6.11
N HIS A 48 13.30 35.07 -6.49
CA HIS A 48 12.99 33.71 -6.96
C HIS A 48 13.78 33.37 -8.24
N GLU A 49 13.78 34.27 -9.23
CA GLU A 49 14.54 34.11 -10.49
C GLU A 49 16.06 34.04 -10.27
N ARG A 50 16.56 34.58 -9.16
CA ARG A 50 17.97 34.49 -8.74
C ARG A 50 18.29 33.22 -7.94
N GLU A 51 17.34 32.29 -7.82
CA GLU A 51 17.42 31.07 -7.01
C GLU A 51 17.70 31.34 -5.52
N ARG A 52 17.40 32.57 -5.05
CA ARG A 52 17.51 32.96 -3.64
C ARG A 52 16.24 32.59 -2.91
N TYR A 53 15.89 31.30 -2.94
CA TYR A 53 14.61 30.76 -2.46
C TYR A 53 14.28 31.16 -1.02
N GLY A 54 15.27 31.22 -0.12
CA GLY A 54 15.04 31.65 1.26
C GLY A 54 14.52 33.10 1.38
N GLU A 55 15.08 34.01 0.58
CA GLU A 55 14.69 35.42 0.59
C GLU A 55 13.40 35.66 -0.20
N ALA A 56 13.25 34.99 -1.35
CA ALA A 56 12.04 35.02 -2.15
C ALA A 56 10.82 34.52 -1.34
N GLY A 57 10.95 33.35 -0.69
CA GLY A 57 9.89 32.76 0.12
C GLY A 57 9.49 33.65 1.29
N ARG A 58 10.46 34.25 1.99
CA ARG A 58 10.20 35.22 3.07
C ARG A 58 9.41 36.44 2.57
N ARG A 59 9.80 37.02 1.43
CA ARG A 59 9.14 38.18 0.84
C ARG A 59 7.70 37.85 0.41
N TYR A 60 7.49 36.72 -0.26
CA TYR A 60 6.16 36.26 -0.63
C TYR A 60 5.26 36.00 0.59
N GLN A 61 5.79 35.35 1.63
CA GLN A 61 5.06 35.10 2.87
C GLN A 61 4.65 36.41 3.57
N GLU A 62 5.59 37.34 3.74
CA GLU A 62 5.32 38.64 4.35
C GLU A 62 4.27 39.44 3.57
N LEU A 63 4.35 39.42 2.25
CA LEU A 63 3.40 40.08 1.37
C LEU A 63 1.99 39.50 1.55
N ALA A 64 1.87 38.17 1.49
CA ALA A 64 0.60 37.47 1.64
C ALA A 64 -0.01 37.67 3.03
N ARG A 65 0.81 37.68 4.10
CA ARG A 65 0.35 37.94 5.47
C ARG A 65 -0.16 39.36 5.66
N LYS A 66 0.62 40.36 5.23
CA LYS A 66 0.27 41.78 5.40
C LYS A 66 -0.99 42.16 4.62
N LEU A 67 -1.17 41.57 3.44
CA LEU A 67 -2.29 41.83 2.55
C LEU A 67 -3.16 40.59 2.36
N SER A 68 -3.52 39.90 3.46
CA SER A 68 -4.18 38.58 3.42
C SER A 68 -5.54 38.53 2.72
N ARG A 69 -6.23 39.68 2.62
CA ARG A 69 -7.51 39.84 1.91
C ARG A 69 -7.35 40.20 0.43
N HIS A 70 -6.13 40.42 -0.06
CA HIS A 70 -5.89 40.69 -1.47
C HIS A 70 -6.16 39.43 -2.29
N GLU A 71 -6.80 39.58 -3.46
CA GLU A 71 -7.23 38.44 -4.30
C GLU A 71 -6.08 37.48 -4.67
N ARG A 72 -4.87 38.03 -4.85
CA ARG A 72 -3.64 37.29 -5.18
C ARG A 72 -2.81 36.85 -3.98
N ALA A 73 -3.23 37.15 -2.74
CA ALA A 73 -2.49 36.73 -1.54
C ALA A 73 -2.30 35.20 -1.43
N PRO A 74 -3.31 34.35 -1.75
CA PRO A 74 -3.11 32.89 -1.78
C PRO A 74 -2.02 32.49 -2.76
N GLN A 75 -1.99 33.11 -3.96
CA GLN A 75 -0.96 32.85 -4.97
C GLN A 75 0.44 33.22 -4.48
N ALA A 76 0.62 34.38 -3.85
CA ALA A 76 1.90 34.76 -3.27
C ALA A 76 2.31 33.77 -2.18
N HIS A 77 1.40 33.38 -1.29
CA HIS A 77 1.71 32.41 -0.25
C HIS A 77 2.05 31.02 -0.81
N LEU A 78 1.41 30.60 -1.90
CA LEU A 78 1.74 29.37 -2.61
C LEU A 78 3.18 29.39 -3.15
N LEU A 79 3.61 30.53 -3.71
CA LEU A 79 5.00 30.69 -4.15
C LEU A 79 6.00 30.64 -2.98
N ALA A 80 5.64 31.18 -1.82
CA ALA A 80 6.44 31.01 -0.60
C ALA A 80 6.61 29.53 -0.21
N ILE A 81 5.54 28.74 -0.33
CA ILE A 81 5.56 27.29 -0.10
C ILE A 81 6.48 26.59 -1.11
N VAL A 82 6.38 26.93 -2.39
CA VAL A 82 7.23 26.37 -3.46
C VAL A 82 8.70 26.68 -3.21
N ASP A 83 9.03 27.92 -2.83
CA ASP A 83 10.40 28.33 -2.49
C ASP A 83 10.93 27.60 -1.26
N ALA A 84 10.11 27.43 -0.22
CA ALA A 84 10.47 26.64 0.96
C ALA A 84 10.72 25.16 0.61
N ALA A 85 9.93 24.59 -0.30
CA ALA A 85 10.13 23.23 -0.79
C ALA A 85 11.43 23.10 -1.61
N ALA A 86 11.74 24.09 -2.46
CA ALA A 86 12.99 24.13 -3.21
C ALA A 86 14.20 24.18 -2.26
N LEU A 87 14.15 25.05 -1.26
CA LEU A 87 15.18 25.16 -0.23
C LEU A 87 15.34 23.87 0.60
N ALA A 88 14.25 23.17 0.92
CA ALA A 88 14.30 21.89 1.61
C ALA A 88 14.97 20.79 0.77
N ARG A 89 14.83 20.83 -0.56
CA ARG A 89 15.45 19.87 -1.50
C ARG A 89 16.92 20.19 -1.78
N SER A 90 17.28 21.46 -1.95
CA SER A 90 18.64 21.88 -2.34
C SER A 90 19.54 22.25 -1.16
N GLY A 91 18.98 22.44 0.04
CA GLY A 91 19.70 22.92 1.20
C GLY A 91 20.72 21.91 1.77
N PRO A 92 21.73 22.41 2.53
CA PRO A 92 22.69 21.58 3.24
C PRO A 92 21.99 20.57 4.16
N SER A 93 22.55 19.36 4.27
CA SER A 93 21.98 18.29 5.09
C SER A 93 21.72 18.72 6.55
N ASP A 94 22.59 19.55 7.10
CA ASP A 94 22.53 20.00 8.50
C ASP A 94 21.36 20.96 8.79
N GLU A 95 20.88 21.69 7.77
CA GLU A 95 19.77 22.63 7.89
C GLU A 95 18.44 22.07 7.36
N ARG A 96 18.48 20.91 6.71
CA ARG A 96 17.32 20.30 6.03
C ARG A 96 16.12 20.08 6.94
N LEU A 97 16.34 19.66 8.18
CA LEU A 97 15.25 19.48 9.14
C LEU A 97 14.53 20.81 9.46
N GLN A 98 15.29 21.90 9.53
CA GLN A 98 14.73 23.22 9.81
C GLN A 98 13.94 23.76 8.61
N THR A 99 14.46 23.59 7.40
CA THR A 99 13.77 24.03 6.17
C THR A 99 12.48 23.22 5.93
N ILE A 100 12.48 21.91 6.23
CA ILE A 100 11.25 21.11 6.19
C ILE A 100 10.23 21.60 7.23
N LYS A 101 10.63 21.99 8.44
CA LYS A 101 9.70 22.57 9.44
C LYS A 101 9.09 23.88 8.97
N VAL A 102 9.87 24.74 8.30
CA VAL A 102 9.37 25.98 7.70
C VAL A 102 8.34 25.66 6.62
N TYR A 103 8.65 24.72 5.72
CA TYR A 103 7.73 24.24 4.68
C TYR A 103 6.41 23.72 5.27
N GLU A 104 6.46 22.85 6.28
CA GLU A 104 5.28 22.33 6.99
C GLU A 104 4.44 23.45 7.63
N THR A 105 5.10 24.43 8.25
CA THR A 105 4.43 25.56 8.88
C THR A 105 3.68 26.39 7.83
N LEU A 106 4.29 26.64 6.67
CA LEU A 106 3.65 27.37 5.58
C LEU A 106 2.45 26.61 5.00
N LEU A 107 2.57 25.30 4.78
CA LEU A 107 1.44 24.48 4.33
C LEU A 107 0.24 24.61 5.27
N GLY A 108 0.46 24.41 6.58
CA GLY A 108 -0.59 24.53 7.60
C GLY A 108 -1.12 25.95 7.79
N GLU A 109 -0.31 26.98 7.56
CA GLU A 109 -0.75 28.38 7.56
C GLU A 109 -1.68 28.69 6.40
N HIS A 110 -1.35 28.22 5.20
CA HIS A 110 -2.14 28.47 4.00
C HIS A 110 -3.54 27.87 4.12
N LEU A 111 -3.64 26.63 4.57
CA LEU A 111 -4.93 25.93 4.77
C LEU A 111 -5.80 26.59 5.84
N ARG A 112 -5.20 27.22 6.86
CA ARG A 112 -5.97 27.96 7.88
C ARG A 112 -6.43 29.34 7.41
N THR A 113 -5.64 29.99 6.54
CA THR A 113 -5.87 31.38 6.15
C THR A 113 -6.72 31.51 4.89
N TRP A 114 -6.56 30.57 3.95
CA TRP A 114 -7.23 30.55 2.65
C TRP A 114 -7.85 29.18 2.32
N PRO A 115 -8.73 28.62 3.18
CA PRO A 115 -9.28 27.27 3.00
C PRO A 115 -10.11 27.11 1.72
N ASP A 116 -10.78 28.17 1.27
CA ASP A 116 -11.73 28.11 0.14
C ASP A 116 -11.11 28.53 -1.21
N THR A 117 -9.78 28.53 -1.30
CA THR A 117 -9.08 28.95 -2.52
C THR A 117 -8.70 27.77 -3.39
N GLU A 118 -8.54 28.00 -4.70
CA GLU A 118 -8.14 26.95 -5.65
C GLU A 118 -6.82 26.27 -5.26
N SER A 119 -5.89 27.03 -4.66
CA SER A 119 -4.60 26.51 -4.19
C SER A 119 -4.70 25.64 -2.92
N ALA A 120 -5.79 25.72 -2.15
CA ALA A 120 -5.93 24.99 -0.90
C ALA A 120 -5.89 23.47 -1.11
N ALA A 121 -6.54 22.97 -2.16
CA ALA A 121 -6.55 21.54 -2.47
C ALA A 121 -5.14 21.00 -2.78
N GLN A 122 -4.37 21.71 -3.60
CA GLN A 122 -2.98 21.34 -3.90
C GLN A 122 -2.10 21.37 -2.65
N VAL A 123 -2.27 22.37 -1.79
CA VAL A 123 -1.53 22.49 -0.52
C VAL A 123 -1.90 21.37 0.45
N ALA A 124 -3.16 20.95 0.48
CA ALA A 124 -3.62 19.82 1.29
C ALA A 124 -2.96 18.50 0.86
N VAL A 125 -2.85 18.26 -0.46
CA VAL A 125 -2.09 17.12 -1.01
C VAL A 125 -0.63 17.16 -0.56
N TRP A 126 0.03 18.32 -0.70
CA TRP A 126 1.45 18.46 -0.30
C TRP A 126 1.69 18.24 1.19
N LEU A 127 0.75 18.68 2.04
CA LEU A 127 0.81 18.42 3.47
C LEU A 127 0.59 16.93 3.77
N GLY A 128 -0.35 16.30 3.09
CA GLY A 128 -0.57 14.85 3.14
C GLY A 128 0.68 14.07 2.77
N ASP A 129 1.34 14.42 1.68
CA ASP A 129 2.56 13.77 1.21
C ASP A 129 3.73 13.91 2.20
N LEU A 130 3.88 15.09 2.80
CA LEU A 130 4.89 15.32 3.83
C LEU A 130 4.67 14.41 5.05
N HIS A 131 3.42 14.31 5.52
CA HIS A 131 3.08 13.43 6.64
C HIS A 131 3.20 11.94 6.27
N ARG A 132 2.81 11.56 5.05
CA ARG A 132 2.95 10.21 4.50
C ARG A 132 4.41 9.79 4.43
N ALA A 133 5.31 10.65 3.95
CA ALA A 133 6.75 10.40 3.91
C ALA A 133 7.36 10.19 5.31
N ARG A 134 6.82 10.86 6.33
CA ARG A 134 7.18 10.68 7.75
C ARG A 134 6.46 9.52 8.44
N ARG A 135 5.65 8.74 7.70
CA ARG A 135 4.81 7.65 8.23
C ARG A 135 3.83 8.11 9.32
N SER A 136 3.48 9.39 9.32
CA SER A 136 2.48 9.99 10.20
C SER A 136 1.09 9.80 9.58
N TRP A 137 0.65 8.53 9.45
CA TRP A 137 -0.51 8.14 8.65
C TRP A 137 -1.77 8.93 8.97
N ARG A 138 -2.04 9.17 10.26
CA ARG A 138 -3.22 9.91 10.71
C ARG A 138 -3.22 11.35 10.22
N MET A 139 -2.10 12.05 10.39
CA MET A 139 -1.96 13.43 9.92
C MET A 139 -2.03 13.52 8.39
N ALA A 140 -1.52 12.50 7.68
CA ALA A 140 -1.62 12.44 6.23
C ALA A 140 -3.08 12.31 5.78
N ILE A 141 -3.84 11.39 6.39
CA ILE A 141 -5.28 11.21 6.15
C ILE A 141 -6.03 12.51 6.40
N ASP A 142 -5.81 13.16 7.55
CA ASP A 142 -6.49 14.40 7.91
C ASP A 142 -6.23 15.51 6.88
N ALA A 143 -5.00 15.60 6.35
CA ALA A 143 -4.64 16.56 5.31
C ALA A 143 -5.32 16.24 3.96
N TYR A 144 -5.24 14.99 3.48
CA TYR A 144 -5.86 14.60 2.21
C TYR A 144 -7.38 14.80 2.21
N ARG A 145 -8.04 14.63 3.37
CA ARG A 145 -9.49 14.84 3.54
C ARG A 145 -9.93 16.31 3.43
N LEU A 146 -8.99 17.26 3.44
CA LEU A 146 -9.30 18.66 3.19
C LEU A 146 -9.57 18.95 1.70
N VAL A 147 -9.23 18.03 0.80
CA VAL A 147 -9.49 18.19 -0.64
C VAL A 147 -10.99 18.01 -0.92
N PRO A 148 -11.67 19.01 -1.52
CA PRO A 148 -13.09 18.90 -1.83
C PRO A 148 -13.41 17.78 -2.84
N LEU A 149 -14.61 17.20 -2.74
CA LEU A 149 -15.05 16.08 -3.61
C LEU A 149 -15.18 16.44 -5.10
N GLU A 150 -15.25 17.73 -5.44
CA GLU A 150 -15.36 18.19 -6.83
C GLU A 150 -14.02 18.74 -7.37
N ASN A 151 -12.95 18.68 -6.57
CA ASN A 151 -11.65 19.24 -6.94
C ASN A 151 -10.84 18.27 -7.83
N SER A 152 -10.08 18.82 -8.78
CA SER A 152 -9.21 18.05 -9.69
C SER A 152 -8.10 17.26 -9.00
N HIS A 153 -7.69 17.66 -7.79
CA HIS A 153 -6.71 16.94 -6.97
C HIS A 153 -7.31 15.81 -6.13
N LEU A 154 -8.63 15.63 -6.12
CA LEU A 154 -9.28 14.57 -5.34
C LEU A 154 -8.75 13.16 -5.69
N PRO A 155 -8.56 12.76 -6.97
CA PRO A 155 -8.11 11.41 -7.27
C PRO A 155 -6.76 11.08 -6.63
N GLU A 156 -5.81 12.03 -6.64
CA GLU A 156 -4.50 11.88 -6.00
C GLU A 156 -4.65 11.75 -4.47
N ALA A 157 -5.40 12.67 -3.85
CA ALA A 157 -5.61 12.70 -2.41
C ALA A 157 -6.34 11.45 -1.90
N ALA A 158 -7.37 10.99 -2.62
CA ALA A 158 -8.18 9.84 -2.27
C ALA A 158 -7.39 8.54 -2.30
N ARG A 159 -6.58 8.32 -3.35
CA ARG A 159 -5.67 7.16 -3.46
C ARG A 159 -4.67 7.15 -2.31
N ALA A 160 -4.00 8.27 -2.07
CA ALA A 160 -3.01 8.38 -1.00
C ALA A 160 -3.64 8.22 0.40
N ALA A 161 -4.85 8.72 0.62
CA ALA A 161 -5.59 8.51 1.86
C ALA A 161 -5.97 7.04 2.05
N ALA A 162 -6.46 6.35 1.02
CA ALA A 162 -6.80 4.93 1.08
C ALA A 162 -5.57 4.06 1.41
N GLU A 163 -4.41 4.36 0.81
CA GLU A 163 -3.13 3.73 1.17
C GLU A 163 -2.77 3.98 2.65
N CYS A 164 -2.90 5.22 3.13
CA CYS A 164 -2.60 5.56 4.51
C CYS A 164 -3.52 4.83 5.50
N TYR A 165 -4.82 4.70 5.18
CA TYR A 165 -5.76 3.90 5.98
C TYR A 165 -5.34 2.44 6.02
N ALA A 166 -5.00 1.83 4.88
CA ALA A 166 -4.54 0.44 4.83
C ALA A 166 -3.31 0.23 5.73
N ARG A 167 -2.31 1.13 5.67
CA ARG A 167 -1.13 1.07 6.54
C ARG A 167 -1.44 1.26 8.02
N LEU A 168 -2.40 2.14 8.34
CA LEU A 168 -2.80 2.36 9.72
C LEU A 168 -3.54 1.13 10.30
N ILE A 169 -4.40 0.50 9.51
CA ILE A 169 -5.10 -0.74 9.88
C ILE A 169 -4.10 -1.87 10.11
N GLU A 170 -3.15 -2.08 9.18
CA GLU A 170 -2.07 -3.07 9.32
C GLU A 170 -1.27 -2.86 10.61
N LEU A 171 -0.93 -1.60 10.93
CA LEU A 171 -0.17 -1.25 12.12
C LEU A 171 -0.94 -1.53 13.42
N GLU A 172 -2.24 -1.21 13.46
CA GLU A 172 -3.08 -1.46 14.64
C GLU A 172 -3.28 -2.96 14.86
N GLN A 173 -3.53 -3.72 13.78
CA GLN A 173 -3.62 -5.19 13.84
C GLN A 173 -2.31 -5.82 14.33
N ALA A 174 -1.17 -5.36 13.83
CA ALA A 174 0.14 -5.86 14.28
C ALA A 174 0.47 -5.54 15.75
N GLN A 175 -0.23 -4.58 16.35
CA GLN A 175 -0.10 -4.19 17.76
C GLN A 175 -1.22 -4.77 18.64
N ASP A 176 -2.01 -5.73 18.13
CA ASP A 176 -3.20 -6.29 18.78
C ASP A 176 -4.19 -5.22 19.27
N ARG A 177 -4.24 -4.07 18.59
CA ARG A 177 -5.19 -2.99 18.85
C ARG A 177 -6.44 -3.16 18.00
N ALA A 178 -7.57 -2.74 18.54
CA ALA A 178 -8.83 -2.78 17.82
C ALA A 178 -8.85 -1.78 16.66
N SER A 179 -8.67 -2.28 15.43
CA SER A 179 -8.70 -1.46 14.20
C SER A 179 -10.10 -1.11 13.69
N ALA A 180 -11.15 -1.48 14.44
CA ALA A 180 -12.54 -1.31 14.02
C ALA A 180 -12.92 0.16 13.76
N ASN A 181 -12.42 1.09 14.59
CA ASN A 181 -12.71 2.52 14.44
C ASN A 181 -12.05 3.10 13.18
N VAL A 182 -10.78 2.76 12.94
CA VAL A 182 -10.05 3.24 11.75
C VAL A 182 -10.68 2.67 10.48
N SER A 183 -11.08 1.40 10.48
CA SER A 183 -11.75 0.79 9.33
C SER A 183 -13.12 1.40 9.06
N ALA A 184 -13.93 1.65 10.10
CA ALA A 184 -15.22 2.33 9.94
C ALA A 184 -15.07 3.73 9.35
N GLU A 185 -14.06 4.48 9.80
CA GLU A 185 -13.74 5.79 9.25
C GLU A 185 -13.25 5.74 7.80
N ALA A 186 -12.37 4.79 7.49
CA ALA A 186 -11.88 4.58 6.13
C ALA A 186 -13.03 4.24 5.17
N ILE A 187 -13.92 3.32 5.58
CA ILE A 187 -15.13 2.98 4.84
C ILE A 187 -16.00 4.22 4.62
N ALA A 188 -16.27 5.00 5.68
CA ALA A 188 -17.11 6.19 5.56
C ALA A 188 -16.53 7.23 4.58
N TYR A 189 -15.21 7.44 4.61
CA TYR A 189 -14.53 8.34 3.69
C TYR A 189 -14.60 7.85 2.24
N VAL A 190 -14.27 6.59 2.00
CA VAL A 190 -14.25 6.00 0.65
C VAL A 190 -15.66 5.92 0.08
N ASP A 191 -16.65 5.53 0.89
CA ASP A 191 -18.06 5.47 0.50
C ASP A 191 -18.59 6.85 0.11
N GLN A 192 -18.18 7.93 0.80
CA GLN A 192 -18.53 9.30 0.43
C GLN A 192 -18.04 9.68 -0.97
N ILE A 193 -16.87 9.20 -1.39
CA ILE A 193 -16.34 9.43 -2.74
C ILE A 193 -17.13 8.61 -3.77
N ILE A 194 -17.47 7.36 -3.44
CA ILE A 194 -18.24 6.47 -4.32
C ILE A 194 -19.60 7.09 -4.65
N VAL A 195 -20.35 7.56 -3.65
CA VAL A 195 -21.71 8.10 -3.83
C VAL A 195 -21.76 9.58 -4.19
N GLY A 196 -20.61 10.26 -4.18
CA GLY A 196 -20.49 11.68 -4.49
C GLY A 196 -21.32 12.61 -3.57
N PRO A 197 -21.43 13.89 -3.92
CA PRO A 197 -22.13 14.88 -3.11
C PRO A 197 -23.64 14.64 -3.01
N GLN A 198 -24.25 14.01 -4.01
CA GLN A 198 -25.69 13.68 -4.03
C GLN A 198 -26.06 12.48 -3.14
N ARG A 199 -25.07 11.77 -2.59
CA ARG A 199 -25.26 10.55 -1.78
C ARG A 199 -26.07 9.47 -2.50
N GLN A 200 -25.88 9.36 -3.80
CA GLN A 200 -26.54 8.37 -4.65
C GLN A 200 -25.49 7.64 -5.47
N TRP A 201 -25.80 6.40 -5.82
CA TRP A 201 -24.89 5.63 -6.65
C TRP A 201 -24.87 6.22 -8.05
N PRO A 202 -23.69 6.43 -8.64
CA PRO A 202 -23.61 6.99 -9.97
C PRO A 202 -24.26 6.04 -10.98
N GLU A 203 -24.72 6.58 -12.10
CA GLU A 203 -25.21 5.77 -13.22
C GLU A 203 -24.07 4.92 -13.81
N GLU A 204 -22.88 5.50 -13.89
CA GLU A 204 -21.63 4.83 -14.28
C GLU A 204 -20.50 5.20 -13.31
N PHE A 205 -19.76 4.20 -12.82
CA PHE A 205 -18.64 4.45 -11.92
C PHE A 205 -17.44 4.98 -12.70
N SER A 206 -16.96 6.16 -12.33
CA SER A 206 -15.68 6.70 -12.79
C SER A 206 -14.48 5.85 -12.35
N GLU A 207 -13.30 6.09 -12.93
CA GLU A 207 -12.05 5.41 -12.55
C GLU A 207 -11.77 5.49 -11.05
N LEU A 208 -11.85 6.70 -10.47
CA LEU A 208 -11.64 6.89 -9.05
C LEU A 208 -12.67 6.12 -8.21
N GLN A 209 -13.96 6.18 -8.56
CA GLN A 209 -15.01 5.48 -7.83
C GLN A 209 -14.85 3.96 -7.87
N ARG A 210 -14.36 3.42 -9.00
CA ARG A 210 -14.03 2.00 -9.16
C ARG A 210 -12.88 1.57 -8.26
N GLU A 211 -11.82 2.36 -8.17
CA GLU A 211 -10.70 2.09 -7.25
C GLU A 211 -11.13 2.19 -5.78
N MET A 212 -11.93 3.22 -5.46
CA MET A 212 -12.50 3.39 -4.12
C MET A 212 -13.44 2.23 -3.75
N ALA A 213 -14.23 1.71 -4.69
CA ALA A 213 -15.06 0.54 -4.45
C ALA A 213 -14.23 -0.71 -4.07
N LEU A 214 -13.10 -0.95 -4.75
CA LEU A 214 -12.17 -2.03 -4.39
C LEU A 214 -11.55 -1.80 -3.01
N ALA A 215 -11.12 -0.58 -2.70
CA ALA A 215 -10.56 -0.24 -1.40
C ALA A 215 -11.56 -0.45 -0.26
N SER A 216 -12.79 0.05 -0.41
CA SER A 216 -13.89 -0.14 0.57
C SER A 216 -14.21 -1.63 0.75
N ALA A 217 -14.31 -2.39 -0.35
CA ALA A 217 -14.54 -3.84 -0.29
C ALA A 217 -13.42 -4.58 0.48
N LYS A 218 -12.15 -4.30 0.19
CA LYS A 218 -11.00 -4.92 0.90
C LYS A 218 -11.04 -4.64 2.40
N ILE A 219 -11.31 -3.40 2.80
CA ILE A 219 -11.41 -3.01 4.22
C ILE A 219 -12.57 -3.75 4.91
N ARG A 220 -13.74 -3.81 4.27
CA ARG A 220 -14.92 -4.53 4.78
C ARG A 220 -14.65 -6.02 4.92
N LEU A 221 -13.96 -6.64 3.97
CA LEU A 221 -13.60 -8.05 4.00
C LEU A 221 -12.61 -8.40 5.12
N GLY A 222 -11.72 -7.47 5.48
CA GLY A 222 -10.83 -7.62 6.64
C GLY A 222 -11.57 -7.53 7.99
N HIS A 223 -12.73 -6.88 8.05
CA HIS A 223 -13.52 -6.66 9.26
C HIS A 223 -14.87 -7.39 9.21
N ARG A 224 -14.92 -8.64 9.68
CA ARG A 224 -16.09 -9.53 9.55
C ARG A 224 -17.36 -9.12 10.32
N GLN A 225 -17.33 -8.09 11.16
CA GLN A 225 -18.51 -7.68 11.92
C GLN A 225 -19.49 -6.90 11.02
N GLY A 226 -20.44 -7.61 10.41
CA GLY A 226 -21.65 -7.03 9.80
C GLY A 226 -21.47 -6.34 8.44
N THR A 227 -20.26 -6.26 7.89
CA THR A 227 -19.97 -5.51 6.65
C THR A 227 -19.93 -6.36 5.38
N LEU A 228 -20.00 -7.70 5.49
CA LEU A 228 -19.88 -8.60 4.34
C LEU A 228 -21.01 -8.38 3.31
N ALA A 229 -22.26 -8.22 3.78
CA ALA A 229 -23.40 -7.96 2.92
C ALA A 229 -23.31 -6.61 2.20
N ASP A 230 -22.77 -5.59 2.88
CA ASP A 230 -22.52 -4.29 2.25
C ASP A 230 -21.44 -4.37 1.17
N ALA A 231 -20.36 -5.11 1.42
CA ALA A 231 -19.30 -5.32 0.44
C ALA A 231 -19.81 -6.09 -0.78
N GLU A 232 -20.67 -7.10 -0.59
CA GLU A 232 -21.34 -7.79 -1.70
C GLU A 232 -22.15 -6.81 -2.56
N ARG A 233 -23.02 -6.02 -1.90
CA ARG A 233 -23.86 -5.03 -2.58
C ARG A 233 -23.02 -4.04 -3.37
N LEU A 234 -21.97 -3.49 -2.75
CA LEU A 234 -21.04 -2.55 -3.39
C LEU A 234 -20.37 -3.17 -4.62
N LEU A 235 -19.78 -4.36 -4.49
CA LEU A 235 -19.06 -5.01 -5.59
C LEU A 235 -19.98 -5.35 -6.75
N ARG A 236 -21.17 -5.90 -6.48
CA ARG A 236 -22.14 -6.25 -7.53
C ARG A 236 -22.50 -5.05 -8.39
N GLU A 237 -22.70 -3.90 -7.77
CA GLU A 237 -23.14 -2.72 -8.50
C GLU A 237 -22.02 -1.89 -9.07
N ALA A 238 -20.84 -1.89 -8.44
CA ALA A 238 -19.64 -1.42 -9.11
C ALA A 238 -19.44 -2.19 -10.42
N ILE A 239 -19.54 -3.52 -10.41
CA ILE A 239 -19.43 -4.36 -11.62
C ILE A 239 -20.53 -4.04 -12.63
N ALA A 240 -21.80 -4.01 -12.19
CA ALA A 240 -22.94 -3.78 -13.08
C ALA A 240 -22.92 -2.39 -13.74
N ARG A 241 -22.43 -1.37 -13.03
CA ARG A 241 -22.40 0.03 -13.48
C ARG A 241 -21.01 0.46 -14.01
N SER A 242 -20.23 -0.50 -14.50
CA SER A 242 -18.89 -0.27 -15.06
C SER A 242 -18.69 -1.02 -16.38
N SER A 243 -19.60 -0.82 -17.34
CA SER A 243 -19.55 -1.49 -18.64
C SER A 243 -18.25 -1.19 -19.40
N GLY A 244 -17.70 0.02 -19.28
CA GLY A 244 -16.43 0.43 -19.89
C GLY A 244 -15.15 0.14 -19.09
N ALA A 245 -15.20 -0.58 -17.96
CA ALA A 245 -14.01 -0.78 -17.13
C ALA A 245 -12.91 -1.65 -17.81
N PRO A 246 -11.64 -1.49 -17.41
CA PRO A 246 -10.57 -2.44 -17.78
C PRO A 246 -10.89 -3.87 -17.33
N GLU A 247 -10.42 -4.87 -18.07
CA GLU A 247 -10.62 -6.29 -17.75
C GLU A 247 -10.02 -6.64 -16.38
N ASP A 248 -8.75 -6.27 -16.15
CA ASP A 248 -8.05 -6.48 -14.88
C ASP A 248 -8.84 -5.96 -13.66
N TRP A 249 -9.52 -4.81 -13.80
CA TRP A 249 -10.35 -4.26 -12.72
C TRP A 249 -11.60 -5.12 -12.47
N ARG A 250 -12.26 -5.58 -13.55
CA ARG A 250 -13.45 -6.44 -13.42
C ARG A 250 -13.07 -7.77 -12.79
N ASP A 251 -11.91 -8.31 -13.13
CA ASP A 251 -11.41 -9.55 -12.57
C ASP A 251 -11.16 -9.40 -11.08
N GLU A 252 -10.45 -8.34 -10.67
CA GLU A 252 -10.20 -8.06 -9.26
C GLU A 252 -11.51 -7.88 -8.47
N ALA A 253 -12.46 -7.09 -8.99
CA ALA A 253 -13.77 -6.90 -8.36
C ALA A 253 -14.55 -8.22 -8.22
N THR A 254 -14.51 -9.06 -9.26
CA THR A 254 -15.16 -10.38 -9.26
C THR A 254 -14.51 -11.31 -8.25
N ILE A 255 -13.19 -11.34 -8.16
CA ILE A 255 -12.45 -12.19 -7.21
C ILE A 255 -12.78 -11.77 -5.77
N LEU A 256 -12.85 -10.46 -5.49
CA LEU A 256 -13.29 -9.96 -4.18
C LEU A 256 -14.74 -10.35 -3.88
N LEU A 257 -15.62 -10.39 -4.89
CA LEU A 257 -17.01 -10.84 -4.74
C LEU A 257 -17.10 -12.33 -4.45
N VAL A 258 -16.32 -13.16 -5.15
CA VAL A 258 -16.19 -14.61 -4.90
C VAL A 258 -15.68 -14.85 -3.48
N TYR A 259 -14.65 -14.11 -3.05
CA TYR A 259 -14.14 -14.17 -1.69
C TYR A 259 -15.20 -13.78 -0.66
N ASN A 260 -15.93 -12.70 -0.91
CA ASN A 260 -17.01 -12.23 -0.04
C ASN A 260 -18.09 -13.30 0.14
N LEU A 261 -18.55 -13.92 -0.95
CA LEU A 261 -19.55 -14.99 -0.93
C LEU A 261 -19.04 -16.22 -0.18
N ALA A 262 -17.78 -16.62 -0.39
CA ALA A 262 -17.14 -17.70 0.35
C ALA A 262 -17.03 -17.38 1.85
N ALA A 263 -16.68 -16.13 2.21
CA ALA A 263 -16.61 -15.68 3.60
C ALA A 263 -17.99 -15.67 4.30
N GLN A 264 -19.08 -15.54 3.53
CA GLN A 264 -20.45 -15.69 4.02
C GLN A 264 -20.93 -17.17 4.06
N GLY A 265 -20.10 -18.13 3.66
CA GLY A 265 -20.48 -19.55 3.53
C GLY A 265 -21.37 -19.86 2.32
N ARG A 266 -21.52 -18.92 1.38
CA ARG A 266 -22.36 -19.05 0.17
C ARG A 266 -21.57 -19.62 -1.00
N ARG A 267 -21.03 -20.84 -0.82
CA ARG A 267 -20.14 -21.51 -1.77
C ARG A 267 -20.72 -21.63 -3.17
N GLU A 268 -21.98 -22.04 -3.30
CA GLU A 268 -22.62 -22.22 -4.61
C GLU A 268 -22.74 -20.90 -5.38
N ASP A 269 -23.01 -19.80 -4.68
CA ASP A 269 -23.05 -18.46 -5.29
C ASP A 269 -21.65 -18.01 -5.71
N ALA A 270 -20.64 -18.29 -4.88
CA ALA A 270 -19.25 -18.01 -5.20
C ALA A 270 -18.81 -18.77 -6.47
N ALA A 271 -19.15 -20.06 -6.55
CA ALA A 271 -18.84 -20.91 -7.71
C ALA A 271 -19.57 -20.45 -8.98
N ARG A 272 -20.85 -20.05 -8.90
CA ARG A 272 -21.59 -19.47 -10.03
C ARG A 272 -20.96 -18.18 -10.52
N THR A 273 -20.72 -17.23 -9.62
CA THR A 273 -20.09 -15.94 -9.94
C THR A 273 -18.73 -16.13 -10.61
N LEU A 274 -17.94 -17.07 -10.12
CA LEU A 274 -16.65 -17.43 -10.69
C LEU A 274 -16.78 -18.00 -12.11
N ASN A 275 -17.77 -18.87 -12.35
CA ASN A 275 -17.98 -19.50 -13.65
C ASN A 275 -18.45 -18.52 -14.74
N ASP A 276 -19.24 -17.52 -14.36
CA ASP A 276 -19.77 -16.50 -15.28
C ASP A 276 -18.66 -15.61 -15.88
N VAL A 277 -17.55 -15.42 -15.16
CA VAL A 277 -16.39 -14.62 -15.59
C VAL A 277 -15.31 -15.49 -16.26
N ALA A 278 -15.14 -16.72 -15.80
CA ALA A 278 -14.14 -17.68 -16.26
C ALA A 278 -14.38 -18.25 -17.68
N SER A 279 -15.28 -17.69 -18.49
CA SER A 279 -15.86 -18.36 -19.66
C SER A 279 -14.96 -18.46 -20.91
N GLY A 280 -13.68 -18.10 -20.91
CA GLY A 280 -12.88 -18.30 -22.14
C GLY A 280 -11.35 -18.26 -22.10
N SER A 281 -10.71 -17.48 -21.23
CA SER A 281 -9.25 -17.30 -21.29
C SER A 281 -8.50 -18.15 -20.26
N VAL A 282 -7.51 -18.92 -20.73
CA VAL A 282 -6.56 -19.68 -19.88
C VAL A 282 -5.79 -18.75 -18.94
N ASP A 283 -5.34 -17.61 -19.46
CA ASP A 283 -4.52 -16.66 -18.68
C ASP A 283 -5.35 -16.02 -17.57
N LEU A 284 -6.62 -15.71 -17.86
CA LEU A 284 -7.57 -15.23 -16.85
C LEU A 284 -7.75 -16.26 -15.73
N LEU A 285 -7.97 -17.53 -16.08
CA LEU A 285 -8.14 -18.60 -15.08
C LEU A 285 -6.89 -18.78 -14.19
N LEU A 286 -5.69 -18.65 -14.74
CA LEU A 286 -4.44 -18.70 -13.97
C LEU A 286 -4.24 -17.48 -13.09
N SER A 287 -4.62 -16.29 -13.58
CA SER A 287 -4.62 -15.05 -12.80
C SER A 287 -5.59 -15.12 -11.62
N MET A 288 -6.81 -15.62 -11.86
CA MET A 288 -7.82 -15.84 -10.82
C MET A 288 -7.34 -16.84 -9.77
N LEU A 289 -6.73 -17.96 -10.18
CA LEU A 289 -6.14 -18.92 -9.23
C LEU A 289 -5.08 -18.26 -8.33
N SER A 290 -4.26 -17.38 -8.91
CA SER A 290 -3.16 -16.72 -8.18
C SER A 290 -3.72 -15.78 -7.12
N SER A 291 -4.73 -15.01 -7.52
CA SER A 291 -5.44 -14.08 -6.64
C SER A 291 -6.21 -14.80 -5.54
N LEU A 292 -6.88 -15.92 -5.84
CA LEU A 292 -7.56 -16.75 -4.83
C LEU A 292 -6.57 -17.35 -3.84
N ALA A 293 -5.41 -17.82 -4.29
CA ALA A 293 -4.36 -18.35 -3.43
C ALA A 293 -3.82 -17.26 -2.48
N GLU A 294 -3.61 -16.04 -2.98
CA GLU A 294 -3.19 -14.90 -2.17
C GLU A 294 -4.21 -14.57 -1.08
N LEU A 295 -5.50 -14.43 -1.44
CA LEU A 295 -6.57 -14.17 -0.48
C LEU A 295 -6.74 -15.31 0.54
N SER A 296 -6.61 -16.56 0.10
CA SER A 296 -6.70 -17.76 0.93
C SER A 296 -5.59 -17.82 1.99
N SER A 297 -4.40 -17.30 1.68
CA SER A 297 -3.26 -17.24 2.63
C SER A 297 -3.54 -16.34 3.83
N GLN A 298 -4.36 -15.31 3.66
CA GLN A 298 -4.74 -14.34 4.69
C GLN A 298 -6.08 -14.70 5.38
N ALA A 299 -6.82 -15.65 4.83
CA ALA A 299 -8.12 -16.06 5.34
C ALA A 299 -8.01 -16.99 6.57
N GLU A 300 -9.06 -16.96 7.41
CA GLU A 300 -9.27 -17.93 8.48
C GLU A 300 -9.46 -19.36 7.92
N PRO A 301 -9.20 -20.42 8.71
CA PRO A 301 -9.21 -21.80 8.24
C PRO A 301 -10.49 -22.24 7.50
N ALA A 302 -11.67 -21.85 7.98
CA ALA A 302 -12.94 -22.22 7.34
C ALA A 302 -13.07 -21.60 5.94
N VAL A 303 -12.85 -20.29 5.82
CA VAL A 303 -12.90 -19.58 4.52
C VAL A 303 -11.78 -20.03 3.59
N ARG A 304 -10.60 -20.33 4.14
CA ARG A 304 -9.46 -20.89 3.39
C ARG A 304 -9.84 -22.21 2.70
N SER A 305 -10.56 -23.09 3.40
CA SER A 305 -11.05 -24.36 2.84
C SER A 305 -12.03 -24.11 1.69
N GLU A 306 -13.01 -23.22 1.89
CA GLU A 306 -13.99 -22.86 0.85
C GLU A 306 -13.31 -22.30 -0.42
N LEU A 307 -12.36 -21.38 -0.26
CA LEU A 307 -11.58 -20.82 -1.37
C LEU A 307 -10.73 -21.87 -2.08
N ALA A 308 -10.11 -22.78 -1.33
CA ALA A 308 -9.33 -23.86 -1.90
C ALA A 308 -10.18 -24.83 -2.72
N GLU A 309 -11.42 -25.09 -2.30
CA GLU A 309 -12.35 -25.89 -3.10
C GLU A 309 -12.79 -25.19 -4.39
N LEU A 310 -13.02 -23.87 -4.34
CA LEU A 310 -13.28 -23.07 -5.54
C LEU A 310 -12.07 -23.11 -6.50
N ALA A 311 -10.86 -22.96 -5.97
CA ALA A 311 -9.62 -23.08 -6.74
C ALA A 311 -9.47 -24.46 -7.38
N LEU A 312 -9.80 -25.56 -6.67
CA LEU A 312 -9.82 -26.89 -7.27
C LEU A 312 -10.79 -27.03 -8.44
N GLY A 313 -11.95 -26.34 -8.39
CA GLY A 313 -12.88 -26.27 -9.51
C GLY A 313 -12.22 -25.66 -10.76
N ILE A 314 -11.51 -24.54 -10.59
CA ILE A 314 -10.76 -23.90 -11.68
C ILE A 314 -9.63 -24.80 -12.18
N CYS A 315 -8.85 -25.40 -11.28
CA CYS A 315 -7.78 -26.33 -11.65
C CYS A 315 -8.31 -27.50 -12.49
N SER A 316 -9.45 -28.09 -12.08
CA SER A 316 -10.08 -29.18 -12.82
C SER A 316 -10.49 -28.76 -14.24
N ARG A 317 -10.97 -27.52 -14.40
CA ARG A 317 -11.31 -26.97 -15.72
C ARG A 317 -10.06 -26.76 -16.58
N LEU A 318 -9.02 -26.13 -16.03
CA LEU A 318 -7.75 -25.93 -16.72
C LEU A 318 -7.08 -27.25 -17.12
N GLU A 319 -7.23 -28.31 -16.31
CA GLU A 319 -6.72 -29.64 -16.64
C GLU A 319 -7.37 -30.20 -17.92
N THR A 320 -8.64 -29.90 -18.19
CA THR A 320 -9.29 -30.30 -19.46
C THR A 320 -8.70 -29.56 -20.68
N GLN A 321 -8.10 -28.39 -20.45
CA GLN A 321 -7.44 -27.59 -21.48
C GLN A 321 -5.91 -27.78 -21.49
N ARG A 322 -5.39 -28.74 -20.70
CA ARG A 322 -3.95 -28.97 -20.54
C ARG A 322 -3.14 -29.09 -21.84
N PRO A 323 -3.64 -29.72 -22.92
CA PRO A 323 -2.92 -29.78 -24.19
C PRO A 323 -2.61 -28.40 -24.80
N ASN A 324 -3.38 -27.38 -24.44
CA ASN A 324 -3.25 -26.02 -24.94
C ASN A 324 -2.41 -25.13 -24.01
N LEU A 325 -1.95 -25.65 -22.86
CA LEU A 325 -1.16 -24.89 -21.90
C LEU A 325 0.31 -24.88 -22.30
N SER A 326 0.96 -23.74 -22.11
CA SER A 326 2.41 -23.67 -22.16
C SER A 326 3.03 -24.54 -21.04
N PRO A 327 4.28 -25.02 -21.17
CA PRO A 327 4.93 -25.78 -20.11
C PRO A 327 4.99 -25.04 -18.76
N GLN A 328 5.10 -23.71 -18.80
CA GLN A 328 5.08 -22.87 -17.60
C GLN A 328 3.68 -22.81 -16.98
N ALA A 329 2.64 -22.64 -17.79
CA ALA A 329 1.25 -22.65 -17.34
C ALA A 329 0.86 -24.02 -16.75
N ALA A 330 1.28 -25.13 -17.38
CA ALA A 330 1.06 -26.47 -16.87
C ALA A 330 1.76 -26.72 -15.52
N LEU A 331 2.97 -26.18 -15.35
CA LEU A 331 3.69 -26.25 -14.07
C LEU A 331 2.97 -25.43 -12.97
N GLN A 332 2.49 -24.23 -13.32
CA GLN A 332 1.72 -23.39 -12.41
C GLN A 332 0.42 -24.07 -11.97
N LEU A 333 -0.32 -24.65 -12.93
CA LEU A 333 -1.52 -25.44 -12.65
C LEU A 333 -1.23 -26.61 -11.70
N ASP A 334 -0.19 -27.40 -11.97
CA ASP A 334 0.18 -28.52 -11.10
C ASP A 334 0.49 -28.05 -9.65
N ARG A 335 1.21 -26.94 -9.50
CA ARG A 335 1.53 -26.37 -8.18
C ARG A 335 0.29 -25.91 -7.43
N MET A 336 -0.58 -25.15 -8.09
CA MET A 336 -1.80 -24.62 -7.48
C MET A 336 -2.80 -25.73 -7.14
N THR A 337 -2.85 -26.78 -7.95
CA THR A 337 -3.64 -27.98 -7.66
C THR A 337 -3.15 -28.63 -6.37
N ALA A 338 -1.84 -28.81 -6.20
CA ALA A 338 -1.28 -29.41 -4.99
C ALA A 338 -1.52 -28.53 -3.74
N GLU A 339 -1.35 -27.22 -3.85
CA GLU A 339 -1.66 -26.27 -2.76
C GLU A 339 -3.13 -26.34 -2.35
N SER A 340 -4.04 -26.32 -3.32
CA SER A 340 -5.47 -26.36 -3.07
C SER A 340 -5.91 -27.70 -2.48
N LEU A 341 -5.36 -28.83 -2.97
CA LEU A 341 -5.57 -30.16 -2.40
C LEU A 341 -5.11 -30.22 -0.94
N ALA A 342 -3.95 -29.65 -0.63
CA ALA A 342 -3.44 -29.60 0.75
C ALA A 342 -4.35 -28.77 1.66
N ALA A 343 -4.84 -27.62 1.18
CA ALA A 343 -5.70 -26.73 1.95
C ALA A 343 -7.08 -27.34 2.28
N VAL A 344 -7.61 -28.21 1.41
CA VAL A 344 -8.86 -28.96 1.67
C VAL A 344 -8.64 -30.29 2.41
N GLY A 345 -7.41 -30.54 2.89
CA GLY A 345 -7.07 -31.75 3.65
C GLY A 345 -6.75 -33.00 2.82
N LYS A 346 -6.76 -32.93 1.48
CA LYS A 346 -6.37 -34.02 0.57
C LYS A 346 -4.85 -34.13 0.42
N ARG A 347 -4.20 -34.36 1.54
CA ARG A 347 -2.74 -34.31 1.69
C ARG A 347 -1.99 -35.30 0.80
N ASP A 348 -2.46 -36.54 0.71
CA ASP A 348 -1.73 -37.58 -0.03
C ASP A 348 -1.70 -37.27 -1.53
N SER A 349 -2.83 -36.85 -2.10
CA SER A 349 -2.92 -36.40 -3.50
C SER A 349 -2.04 -35.17 -3.76
N ALA A 350 -1.98 -34.22 -2.82
CA ALA A 350 -1.07 -33.08 -2.92
C ALA A 350 0.42 -33.51 -2.92
N LEU A 351 0.79 -34.46 -2.05
CA LEU A 351 2.14 -35.01 -2.00
C LEU A 351 2.51 -35.79 -3.26
N GLU A 352 1.59 -36.54 -3.86
CA GLU A 352 1.81 -37.23 -5.13
C GLU A 352 2.21 -36.26 -6.25
N ILE A 353 1.46 -35.16 -6.40
CA ILE A 353 1.78 -34.11 -7.38
C ILE A 353 3.15 -33.49 -7.08
N LEU A 354 3.39 -33.06 -5.84
CA LEU A 354 4.65 -32.43 -5.45
C LEU A 354 5.86 -33.37 -5.56
N ASN A 355 5.67 -34.67 -5.37
CA ASN A 355 6.69 -35.70 -5.59
C ASN A 355 7.05 -35.83 -7.06
N ARG A 356 6.05 -35.88 -7.95
CA ARG A 356 6.26 -35.87 -9.40
C ARG A 356 6.99 -34.60 -9.84
N LEU A 357 6.51 -33.43 -9.41
CA LEU A 357 7.13 -32.15 -9.75
C LEU A 357 8.58 -32.03 -9.25
N SER A 358 8.84 -32.45 -8.02
CA SER A 358 10.21 -32.41 -7.45
C SER A 358 11.19 -33.31 -8.18
N LYS A 359 10.73 -34.41 -8.79
CA LYS A 359 11.56 -35.29 -9.63
C LYS A 359 11.81 -34.68 -11.01
N ALA A 360 10.79 -34.08 -11.61
CA ALA A 360 10.87 -33.44 -12.91
C ALA A 360 11.69 -32.14 -12.90
N PHE A 361 11.69 -31.40 -11.78
CA PHE A 361 12.38 -30.12 -11.64
C PHE A 361 13.32 -30.06 -10.43
N PRO A 362 14.45 -30.82 -10.42
CA PRO A 362 15.33 -30.94 -9.24
C PRO A 362 16.02 -29.64 -8.79
N GLN A 363 16.01 -28.60 -9.64
CA GLN A 363 16.62 -27.30 -9.35
C GLN A 363 15.62 -26.26 -8.86
N ARG A 364 14.31 -26.57 -8.90
CA ARG A 364 13.24 -25.67 -8.49
C ARG A 364 13.03 -25.79 -6.99
N GLY A 365 13.81 -25.00 -6.24
CA GLY A 365 13.77 -25.02 -4.78
C GLY A 365 12.37 -24.74 -4.22
N ASP A 366 11.58 -23.88 -4.87
CA ASP A 366 10.20 -23.54 -4.48
C ASP A 366 9.30 -24.77 -4.38
N ILE A 367 9.39 -25.68 -5.34
CA ILE A 367 8.63 -26.94 -5.36
C ILE A 367 9.09 -27.86 -4.22
N HIS A 368 10.40 -27.95 -4.00
CA HIS A 368 10.93 -28.72 -2.89
C HIS A 368 10.46 -28.16 -1.54
N GLU A 369 10.40 -26.85 -1.41
CA GLU A 369 9.99 -26.18 -0.17
C GLU A 369 8.52 -26.41 0.13
N GLN A 370 7.64 -26.30 -0.87
CA GLN A 370 6.23 -26.64 -0.74
C GLN A 370 6.02 -28.09 -0.30
N ARG A 371 6.75 -29.02 -0.93
CA ARG A 371 6.70 -30.43 -0.54
C ARG A 371 7.15 -30.66 0.89
N LEU A 372 8.26 -30.04 1.31
CA LEU A 372 8.81 -30.22 2.65
C LEU A 372 7.94 -29.56 3.71
N ASN A 373 7.35 -28.39 3.43
CA ASN A 373 6.34 -27.76 4.28
C ASN A 373 5.16 -28.70 4.49
N LEU A 374 4.64 -29.29 3.39
CA LEU A 374 3.56 -30.25 3.49
C LEU A 374 4.01 -31.45 4.33
N LEU A 375 5.10 -32.14 4.00
CA LEU A 375 5.64 -33.27 4.78
C LEU A 375 5.80 -32.93 6.27
N SER A 376 6.20 -31.70 6.60
CA SER A 376 6.39 -31.26 7.97
C SER A 376 5.08 -31.13 8.75
N GLN A 377 3.91 -30.95 8.14
CA GLN A 377 2.64 -30.76 8.88
C GLN A 377 2.05 -32.03 9.52
N THR A 378 2.67 -33.19 9.37
CA THR A 378 2.20 -34.46 9.97
C THR A 378 2.82 -34.71 11.35
N GLU A 379 2.17 -35.53 12.17
CA GLU A 379 2.75 -36.08 13.41
C GLU A 379 3.42 -37.44 13.20
N ASP A 380 3.25 -38.06 12.02
CA ASP A 380 3.89 -39.32 11.70
C ASP A 380 5.42 -39.20 11.70
N ARG A 381 6.06 -40.04 12.53
CA ARG A 381 7.49 -40.01 12.76
C ARG A 381 8.29 -40.32 11.49
N ALA A 382 7.81 -41.24 10.65
CA ALA A 382 8.51 -41.62 9.42
C ALA A 382 8.50 -40.45 8.40
N THR A 383 7.35 -39.81 8.23
CA THR A 383 7.20 -38.66 7.34
C THR A 383 7.97 -37.43 7.85
N LEU A 384 8.02 -37.21 9.17
CA LEU A 384 8.85 -36.16 9.78
C LEU A 384 10.35 -36.40 9.56
N GLN A 385 10.81 -37.66 9.56
CA GLN A 385 12.20 -37.98 9.21
C GLN A 385 12.51 -37.66 7.74
N LEU A 386 11.57 -37.90 6.83
CA LEU A 386 11.70 -37.50 5.43
C LEU A 386 11.77 -35.98 5.28
N ALA A 387 10.91 -35.24 5.99
CA ALA A 387 10.94 -33.79 6.03
C ALA A 387 12.30 -33.28 6.54
N LEU A 388 12.79 -33.82 7.67
CA LEU A 388 14.08 -33.48 8.26
C LEU A 388 15.23 -33.66 7.27
N ALA A 389 15.32 -34.83 6.61
CA ALA A 389 16.37 -35.10 5.63
C ALA A 389 16.33 -34.12 4.45
N GLY A 390 15.12 -33.78 4.00
CA GLY A 390 14.92 -32.81 2.94
C GLY A 390 15.31 -31.38 3.33
N TRP A 391 14.91 -30.91 4.52
CA TRP A 391 15.30 -29.59 5.02
C TRP A 391 16.81 -29.46 5.20
N LYS A 392 17.47 -30.49 5.72
CA LYS A 392 18.94 -30.55 5.81
C LYS A 392 19.60 -30.42 4.43
N THR A 393 19.07 -31.11 3.43
CA THR A 393 19.58 -31.04 2.05
C THR A 393 19.38 -29.63 1.46
N MET A 394 18.21 -29.03 1.69
CA MET A 394 17.91 -27.68 1.22
C MET A 394 18.80 -26.63 1.87
N GLU A 395 19.03 -26.74 3.18
CA GLU A 395 19.92 -25.87 3.93
C GLU A 395 21.34 -25.88 3.35
N GLN A 396 21.86 -27.06 2.99
CA GLN A 396 23.19 -27.23 2.39
C GLN A 396 23.29 -26.63 0.98
N LYS A 397 22.20 -26.65 0.22
CA LYS A 397 22.14 -26.15 -1.17
C LYS A 397 21.83 -24.66 -1.27
N THR A 398 21.41 -24.02 -0.18
CA THR A 398 21.01 -22.61 -0.18
C THR A 398 22.14 -21.72 0.34
N ARG A 399 22.30 -20.51 -0.23
CA ARG A 399 23.31 -19.54 0.21
C ARG A 399 23.11 -19.20 1.69
N ARG A 400 24.15 -19.42 2.50
CA ARG A 400 24.14 -19.11 3.94
C ARG A 400 23.81 -17.63 4.20
N GLY A 401 22.99 -17.38 5.21
CA GLY A 401 22.54 -16.04 5.59
C GLY A 401 21.45 -15.43 4.69
N SER A 402 21.01 -16.13 3.64
CA SER A 402 19.81 -15.71 2.89
C SER A 402 18.53 -16.01 3.68
N GLU A 403 17.44 -15.30 3.37
CA GLU A 403 16.13 -15.54 3.98
C GLU A 403 15.69 -17.00 3.86
N ARG A 404 15.82 -17.57 2.66
CA ARG A 404 15.50 -18.97 2.38
C ARG A 404 16.34 -19.94 3.23
N TRP A 405 17.61 -19.62 3.48
CA TRP A 405 18.47 -20.43 4.35
C TRP A 405 17.98 -20.40 5.80
N PHE A 406 17.56 -19.23 6.32
CA PHE A 406 16.96 -19.14 7.65
C PHE A 406 15.65 -19.93 7.75
N THR A 407 14.78 -19.87 6.74
CA THR A 407 13.54 -20.65 6.69
C THR A 407 13.83 -22.16 6.73
N ALA A 408 14.75 -22.66 5.89
CA ALA A 408 15.12 -24.07 5.88
C ALA A 408 15.75 -24.52 7.21
N ARG A 409 16.57 -23.66 7.83
CA ARG A 409 17.24 -23.95 9.09
C ARG A 409 16.28 -23.92 10.29
N TYR A 410 15.28 -23.05 10.27
CA TYR A 410 14.18 -23.07 11.24
C TYR A 410 13.37 -24.36 11.12
N ALA A 411 12.94 -24.72 9.91
CA ALA A 411 12.16 -25.94 9.67
C ALA A 411 12.94 -27.22 10.02
N HIS A 412 14.27 -27.22 9.81
CA HIS A 412 15.17 -28.27 10.30
C HIS A 412 15.12 -28.38 11.84
N ALA A 413 15.30 -27.26 12.55
CA ALA A 413 15.25 -27.23 14.01
C ALA A 413 13.89 -27.68 14.56
N GLU A 414 12.80 -27.27 13.92
CA GLU A 414 11.43 -27.63 14.28
C GLU A 414 11.16 -29.12 14.06
N ALA A 415 11.62 -29.69 12.94
CA ALA A 415 11.50 -31.12 12.68
C ALA A 415 12.28 -31.96 13.71
N LEU A 416 13.49 -31.52 14.11
CA LEU A 416 14.25 -32.17 15.19
C LEU A 416 13.48 -32.15 16.52
N TYR A 417 12.91 -31.00 16.86
CA TYR A 417 12.16 -30.82 18.11
C TYR A 417 10.95 -31.75 18.16
N ARG A 418 10.18 -31.80 17.07
CA ARG A 418 9.00 -32.66 16.95
C ARG A 418 9.32 -34.15 16.91
N LEU A 419 10.53 -34.53 16.50
CA LEU A 419 11.04 -35.90 16.61
C LEU A 419 11.55 -36.25 18.02
N GLY A 420 11.50 -35.31 18.97
CA GLY A 420 11.93 -35.47 20.37
C GLY A 420 13.43 -35.21 20.59
N LYS A 421 14.11 -34.57 19.64
CA LYS A 421 15.57 -34.31 19.69
C LYS A 421 15.86 -32.90 20.23
N SER A 422 15.35 -32.57 21.41
CA SER A 422 15.41 -31.23 21.99
C SER A 422 16.83 -30.66 22.10
N GLU A 423 17.81 -31.49 22.50
CA GLU A 423 19.21 -31.06 22.57
C GLU A 423 19.79 -30.67 21.20
N GLU A 424 19.51 -31.46 20.15
CA GLU A 424 19.99 -31.18 18.80
C GLU A 424 19.34 -29.88 18.27
N THR A 425 18.05 -29.66 18.56
CA THR A 425 17.35 -28.41 18.25
C THR A 425 18.04 -27.21 18.93
N ALA A 426 18.24 -27.25 20.25
CA ALA A 426 18.84 -26.15 21.00
C ALA A 426 20.24 -25.82 20.48
N LYS A 427 21.08 -26.85 20.28
CA LYS A 427 22.44 -26.71 19.72
C LYS A 427 22.40 -26.05 18.33
N LEU A 428 21.47 -26.43 17.47
CA LEU A 428 21.33 -25.87 16.13
C LEU A 428 20.96 -24.38 16.16
N ILE A 429 19.99 -24.00 17.01
CA ILE A 429 19.53 -22.61 17.12
C ILE A 429 20.62 -21.72 17.74
N GLU A 430 21.27 -22.18 18.82
CA GLU A 430 22.39 -21.49 19.46
C GLU A 430 23.54 -21.23 18.48
N LEU A 431 23.95 -22.25 17.72
CA LEU A 431 24.97 -22.09 16.68
C LEU A 431 24.56 -21.08 15.62
N THR A 432 23.28 -21.05 15.26
CA THR A 432 22.75 -20.08 14.29
C THR A 432 22.82 -18.65 14.84
N ARG A 433 22.51 -18.46 16.12
CA ARG A 433 22.55 -17.16 16.80
C ARG A 433 23.98 -16.63 16.92
N VAL A 434 24.95 -17.51 17.18
CA VAL A 434 26.38 -17.14 17.22
C VAL A 434 26.86 -16.64 15.86
N LEU A 435 26.51 -17.35 14.78
CA LEU A 435 26.94 -16.97 13.42
C LEU A 435 26.15 -15.79 12.85
N TYR A 436 24.89 -15.64 13.24
CA TYR A 436 23.96 -14.63 12.74
C TYR A 436 23.08 -14.09 13.88
N PRO A 437 23.53 -13.06 14.64
CA PRO A 437 22.80 -12.55 15.81
C PRO A 437 21.37 -12.09 15.52
N GLY A 438 21.12 -11.56 14.32
CA GLY A 438 19.80 -11.14 13.88
C GLY A 438 18.85 -12.26 13.44
N LEU A 439 19.31 -13.53 13.35
CA LEU A 439 18.52 -14.72 13.02
C LEU A 439 17.56 -14.58 11.80
N GLY A 440 17.92 -13.76 10.82
CA GLY A 440 17.09 -13.52 9.63
C GLY A 440 16.02 -12.42 9.79
N GLY A 441 16.15 -11.55 10.79
CA GLY A 441 15.25 -10.41 11.05
C GLY A 441 14.22 -10.67 12.14
N ASP A 442 13.51 -9.62 12.58
CA ASP A 442 12.66 -9.62 13.78
C ASP A 442 11.58 -10.71 13.81
N SER A 443 10.99 -11.02 12.65
CA SER A 443 9.97 -12.07 12.54
C SER A 443 10.56 -13.46 12.79
N MET A 444 11.67 -13.77 12.12
CA MET A 444 12.31 -15.09 12.18
C MET A 444 13.04 -15.29 13.52
N GLN A 445 13.66 -14.24 14.05
CA GLN A 445 14.27 -14.23 15.37
C GLN A 445 13.26 -14.63 16.46
N ARG A 446 12.04 -14.07 16.43
CA ARG A 446 10.96 -14.45 17.36
C ARG A 446 10.61 -15.93 17.27
N LYS A 447 10.51 -16.49 16.05
CA LYS A 447 10.24 -17.92 15.85
C LYS A 447 11.34 -18.80 16.44
N PHE A 448 12.61 -18.52 16.13
CA PHE A 448 13.74 -19.27 16.66
C PHE A 448 13.83 -19.23 18.18
N LEU A 449 13.65 -18.05 18.79
CA LEU A 449 13.72 -17.91 20.25
C LEU A 449 12.57 -18.65 20.95
N ARG A 450 11.36 -18.63 20.36
CA ARG A 450 10.22 -19.39 20.88
C ARG A 450 10.47 -20.90 20.84
N LEU A 451 11.04 -21.39 19.73
CA LEU A 451 11.39 -22.80 19.59
C LEU A 451 12.53 -23.21 20.53
N LEU A 452 13.54 -22.34 20.74
CA LEU A 452 14.63 -22.58 21.68
C LEU A 452 14.10 -22.74 23.11
N ALA A 453 13.23 -21.82 23.56
CA ALA A 453 12.62 -21.90 24.88
C ALA A 453 11.86 -23.22 25.07
N ALA A 454 11.04 -23.62 24.11
CA ALA A 454 10.31 -24.88 24.14
C ALA A 454 11.21 -26.12 24.16
N ALA A 455 12.38 -26.05 23.51
CA ALA A 455 13.36 -27.15 23.52
C ALA A 455 14.16 -27.24 24.83
N THR A 456 14.29 -26.15 25.59
CA THR A 456 15.02 -26.13 26.87
C THR A 456 14.17 -26.41 28.11
N GLU A 457 12.83 -26.32 27.98
CA GLU A 457 11.88 -26.60 29.08
C GLU A 457 11.53 -28.10 29.26
N LYS A 458 11.89 -28.95 28.28
CA LYS A 458 11.77 -30.42 28.33
C LYS A 458 13.12 -31.05 28.61
#